data_AF-A0A959IUU9-F1
#
_entry.id   AF-A0A959IUU9-F1
#
_cell.length_a   1.000
_cell.length_b   1.000
_cell.length_c   1.000
_cell.angle_alpha   90.00
_cell.angle_beta   90.00
_cell.angle_gamma   90.00
#
_symmetry.space_group_name_H-M   'P 1'
#
loop_
_entity.id
_entity.type
_entity.pdbx_description
1 polymer ?
#
loop_
_entity_poly.entity_id
_entity_poly.type
_entity_poly.pdbx_seq_one_letter_code
_entity_poly.pdbx_strand_id
1 'polypeptide(L)'
;MSSLSSTVNSLSAVTIEDYIKRFRGDLSEEKYVRYSRLLSVFWGLVCLFFAFFAGSIEGTVIEVINKVSSVFFGPILAAFVLAILTKKTHALAANVGIIAGVGLNIYLWLYVPEVFWFWWNAIGCVVTILVALLLTALIPARSSNEAAQVEVVFYPAKKEVALLLVYFLIIVAVALAVPYWLSA
;
A
#
# COMPACT_ATOMS: atom_id res chain seq x y z
N MET A 1 15.49 4.30 -17.19
CA MET A 1 15.01 2.96 -17.62
C MET A 1 14.85 1.97 -16.46
N SER A 2 15.57 2.10 -15.34
CA SER A 2 15.48 1.19 -14.18
C SER A 2 14.13 1.21 -13.44
N SER A 3 13.51 2.38 -13.26
CA SER A 3 12.22 2.49 -12.56
C SER A 3 11.10 1.77 -13.32
N LEU A 4 11.03 1.94 -14.64
CA LEU A 4 10.02 1.27 -15.48
C LEU A 4 10.17 -0.26 -15.43
N SER A 5 11.39 -0.77 -15.58
CA SER A 5 11.66 -2.20 -15.53
C SER A 5 11.33 -2.80 -14.16
N SER A 6 11.60 -2.06 -13.07
CA SER A 6 11.24 -2.47 -11.71
C SER A 6 9.72 -2.54 -11.51
N THR A 7 8.96 -1.57 -12.00
CA THR A 7 7.50 -1.58 -11.91
C THR A 7 6.89 -2.77 -12.65
N VAL A 8 7.28 -2.97 -13.92
CA VAL A 8 6.75 -4.08 -14.75
C VAL A 8 7.10 -5.44 -14.15
N ASN A 9 8.33 -5.61 -13.65
CA ASN A 9 8.75 -6.84 -12.98
C ASN A 9 7.93 -7.07 -11.70
N SER A 10 7.71 -6.03 -10.89
CA SER A 10 6.92 -6.13 -9.67
C SER A 10 5.45 -6.52 -9.96
N LEU A 11 4.82 -5.95 -10.99
CA LEU A 11 3.47 -6.37 -11.41
C LEU A 11 3.44 -7.83 -11.87
N SER A 12 4.46 -8.27 -12.61
CA SER A 12 4.60 -9.66 -13.01
C SER A 12 4.74 -10.59 -11.80
N ALA A 13 5.56 -10.22 -10.82
CA ALA A 13 5.77 -11.01 -9.60
C ALA A 13 4.48 -11.12 -8.77
N VAL A 14 3.80 -9.99 -8.52
CA VAL A 14 2.51 -9.94 -7.83
C VAL A 14 1.47 -10.82 -8.54
N THR A 15 1.39 -10.74 -9.87
CA THR A 15 0.44 -11.57 -10.63
C THR A 15 0.73 -13.07 -10.50
N ILE A 16 2.01 -13.46 -10.45
CA ILE A 16 2.39 -14.86 -10.30
C ILE A 16 2.12 -15.38 -8.90
N GLU A 17 2.58 -14.68 -7.88
CA GLU A 17 2.46 -15.13 -6.50
C GLU A 17 1.01 -15.09 -6.02
N ASP A 18 0.31 -13.96 -6.25
CA ASP A 18 -1.00 -13.74 -5.65
C ASP A 18 -2.16 -14.35 -6.45
N TYR A 19 -2.00 -14.53 -7.77
CA TYR A 19 -3.03 -15.13 -8.62
C TYR A 19 -2.63 -16.50 -9.15
N ILE A 20 -1.54 -16.62 -9.91
CA ILE A 20 -1.24 -17.89 -10.60
C ILE A 20 -0.95 -19.02 -9.60
N LYS A 21 0.04 -18.84 -8.72
CA LYS A 21 0.43 -19.88 -7.74
C LYS A 21 -0.67 -20.13 -6.73
N ARG A 22 -1.39 -19.09 -6.31
CA ARG A 22 -2.51 -19.21 -5.40
C ARG A 22 -3.63 -20.13 -5.92
N PHE A 23 -3.96 -20.08 -7.21
CA PHE A 23 -5.04 -20.89 -7.79
C PHE A 23 -4.57 -22.18 -8.49
N ARG A 24 -3.31 -22.26 -8.94
CA ARG A 24 -2.77 -23.42 -9.66
C ARG A 24 -1.79 -24.28 -8.84
N GLY A 25 -1.45 -23.84 -7.63
CA GLY A 25 -0.39 -24.47 -6.83
C GLY A 25 1.00 -24.09 -7.31
N ASP A 26 2.01 -24.78 -6.79
CA ASP A 26 3.40 -24.44 -7.06
C ASP A 26 3.80 -24.79 -8.51
N LEU A 27 4.72 -23.99 -9.06
CA LEU A 27 5.18 -24.10 -10.44
C LEU A 27 6.61 -24.61 -10.47
N SER A 28 6.95 -25.44 -11.46
CA SER A 28 8.36 -25.73 -11.74
C SER A 28 9.11 -24.45 -12.13
N GLU A 29 10.40 -24.38 -11.82
CA GLU A 29 11.24 -23.19 -12.09
C GLU A 29 11.13 -22.73 -13.56
N GLU A 30 11.13 -23.67 -14.50
CA GLU A 30 11.00 -23.36 -15.92
C GLU A 30 9.66 -22.67 -16.25
N LYS A 31 8.56 -23.18 -15.71
CA LYS A 31 7.22 -22.59 -15.91
C LYS A 31 7.10 -21.25 -15.21
N TYR A 32 7.67 -21.12 -14.01
CA TYR A 32 7.73 -19.86 -13.27
C TYR A 32 8.39 -18.78 -14.12
N VAL A 33 9.62 -19.03 -14.59
CA VAL A 33 10.38 -18.06 -15.40
C VAL A 33 9.65 -17.73 -16.71
N ARG A 34 9.07 -18.75 -17.37
CA ARG A 34 8.31 -18.53 -18.62
C ARG A 34 7.10 -17.63 -18.39
N TYR A 35 6.32 -17.88 -17.34
CA TYR A 35 5.16 -17.05 -17.00
C TYR A 35 5.57 -15.65 -16.55
N SER A 36 6.67 -15.50 -15.80
CA SER A 36 7.18 -14.18 -15.40
C SER A 36 7.54 -13.33 -16.60
N ARG A 37 8.20 -13.91 -17.61
CA ARG A 37 8.52 -13.18 -18.84
C ARG A 37 7.25 -12.80 -19.61
N LEU A 38 6.31 -13.73 -19.77
CA LEU A 38 5.05 -13.46 -20.47
C LEU A 38 4.23 -12.36 -19.79
N LEU A 39 4.14 -12.39 -18.47
CA LEU A 39 3.44 -11.38 -17.69
C LEU A 39 4.15 -10.03 -17.71
N SER A 40 5.48 -10.01 -17.71
CA SER A 40 6.24 -8.76 -17.89
C SER A 40 5.95 -8.13 -19.25
N VAL A 41 5.90 -8.92 -20.32
CA VAL A 41 5.51 -8.43 -21.65
C VAL A 41 4.06 -7.95 -21.65
N PHE A 42 3.14 -8.72 -21.07
CA PHE A 42 1.72 -8.35 -20.96
C PHE A 42 1.54 -7.00 -20.25
N TRP A 43 2.13 -6.82 -19.06
CA TRP A 43 2.03 -5.56 -18.32
C TRP A 43 2.72 -4.40 -19.03
N GLY A 44 3.84 -4.66 -19.72
CA GLY A 44 4.48 -3.68 -20.60
C GLY A 44 3.55 -3.21 -21.72
N LEU A 45 2.82 -4.12 -22.37
CA LEU A 45 1.83 -3.80 -23.40
C LEU A 45 0.62 -3.05 -22.83
N VAL A 46 0.14 -3.42 -21.64
CA VAL A 46 -0.92 -2.68 -20.94
C VAL A 46 -0.48 -1.25 -20.65
N CYS A 47 0.74 -1.04 -20.15
CA CYS A 47 1.29 0.30 -19.91
C CYS A 47 1.41 1.10 -21.22
N LEU A 48 1.89 0.46 -22.30
CA LEU A 48 1.98 1.08 -23.62
C LEU A 48 0.60 1.48 -24.15
N PHE A 49 -0.41 0.63 -23.97
CA PHE A 49 -1.79 0.92 -24.35
C PHE A 49 -2.30 2.18 -23.64
N PHE A 50 -2.16 2.26 -22.32
CA PHE A 50 -2.58 3.45 -21.56
C PHE A 50 -1.76 4.71 -21.89
N ALA A 51 -0.50 4.56 -22.34
CA ALA A 51 0.32 5.71 -22.73
C ALA A 51 -0.29 6.50 -23.91
N PHE A 52 -1.03 5.86 -24.81
CA PHE A 52 -1.75 6.56 -25.89
C PHE A 52 -2.85 7.49 -25.38
N PHE A 53 -3.39 7.25 -24.19
CA PHE A 53 -4.42 8.07 -23.56
C PHE A 53 -3.85 9.10 -22.58
N ALA A 54 -2.55 9.04 -22.28
CA ALA A 54 -1.93 9.94 -21.31
C ALA A 54 -2.01 11.43 -21.73
N GLY A 55 -2.02 11.70 -23.04
CA GLY A 55 -2.11 13.06 -23.58
C GLY A 55 -3.47 13.75 -23.43
N SER A 56 -4.54 13.00 -23.14
CA SER A 56 -5.89 13.54 -22.91
C SER A 56 -6.22 13.71 -21.43
N ILE A 57 -5.26 13.51 -20.53
CA ILE A 57 -5.45 13.64 -19.09
C ILE A 57 -5.30 15.11 -18.71
N GLU A 58 -6.29 15.64 -17.99
CA GLU A 58 -6.22 16.99 -17.42
C GLU A 58 -5.32 17.04 -16.18
N GLY A 59 -4.58 18.14 -16.04
CA GLY A 59 -3.66 18.37 -14.92
C GLY A 59 -2.26 17.80 -15.17
N THR A 60 -1.41 17.85 -14.13
CA THR A 60 -0.04 17.33 -14.24
C THR A 60 -0.01 15.83 -14.01
N VAL A 61 0.96 15.12 -14.63
CA VAL A 61 1.17 13.68 -14.41
C VAL A 61 1.34 13.36 -12.92
N ILE A 62 2.03 14.24 -12.18
CA ILE A 62 2.25 14.10 -10.73
C ILE A 62 0.95 14.25 -9.94
N GLU A 63 0.06 15.14 -10.36
CA GLU A 63 -1.24 15.30 -9.70
C GLU A 63 -2.12 14.06 -9.92
N VAL A 64 -2.16 13.56 -11.15
CA VAL A 64 -3.00 12.42 -11.53
C VAL A 64 -2.54 11.15 -10.81
N ILE A 65 -1.23 10.86 -10.81
CA ILE A 65 -0.70 9.67 -10.14
C ILE A 65 -0.98 9.70 -8.64
N ASN A 66 -0.91 10.88 -8.01
CA ASN A 66 -1.17 11.00 -6.58
C ASN A 66 -2.67 10.96 -6.26
N LYS A 67 -3.54 11.52 -7.12
CA LYS A 67 -5.00 11.38 -7.01
C LYS A 67 -5.41 9.91 -7.05
N VAL A 68 -4.94 9.16 -8.06
CA VAL A 68 -5.22 7.72 -8.20
C VAL A 68 -4.70 6.95 -7.00
N SER A 69 -3.46 7.22 -6.58
CA SER A 69 -2.85 6.53 -5.43
C SER A 69 -3.59 6.82 -4.12
N SER A 70 -4.09 8.04 -3.92
CA SER A 70 -4.78 8.46 -2.69
C SER A 70 -6.12 7.75 -2.47
N VAL A 71 -6.73 7.22 -3.54
CA VAL A 71 -7.94 6.39 -3.41
C VAL A 71 -7.65 5.10 -2.64
N PHE A 72 -6.44 4.53 -2.79
CA PHE A 72 -6.09 3.21 -2.26
C PHE A 72 -5.17 3.23 -1.04
N PHE A 73 -4.26 4.21 -0.93
CA PHE A 73 -3.24 4.24 0.12
C PHE A 73 -3.83 4.25 1.54
N GLY A 74 -4.89 5.02 1.78
CA GLY A 74 -5.57 5.05 3.08
C GLY A 74 -6.11 3.67 3.50
N PRO A 75 -6.98 3.04 2.71
CA PRO A 75 -7.49 1.69 2.98
C PRO A 75 -6.39 0.61 3.11
N ILE A 76 -5.32 0.68 2.30
CA ILE A 76 -4.18 -0.24 2.42
C ILE A 76 -3.45 -0.04 3.75
N LEU A 77 -3.19 1.21 4.15
CA LEU A 77 -2.58 1.53 5.45
C LEU A 77 -3.43 0.99 6.59
N ALA A 78 -4.75 1.17 6.53
CA ALA A 78 -5.68 0.63 7.51
C ALA A 78 -5.60 -0.89 7.64
N ALA A 79 -5.45 -1.62 6.52
CA ALA A 79 -5.28 -3.06 6.55
C ALA A 79 -4.03 -3.49 7.34
N PHE A 80 -2.88 -2.81 7.12
CA PHE A 80 -1.67 -3.05 7.89
C PHE A 80 -1.83 -2.68 9.37
N VAL A 81 -2.46 -1.54 9.66
CA VAL A 81 -2.73 -1.10 11.04
C VAL A 81 -3.59 -2.13 11.77
N LEU A 82 -4.65 -2.62 11.15
CA LEU A 82 -5.51 -3.66 11.71
C LEU A 82 -4.70 -4.95 11.92
N ALA A 83 -3.90 -5.39 10.94
CA ALA A 83 -3.09 -6.60 11.06
C ALA A 83 -2.05 -6.54 12.19
N ILE A 84 -1.43 -5.38 12.42
CA ILE A 84 -0.35 -5.22 13.42
C ILE A 84 -0.91 -4.90 14.82
N LEU A 85 -1.88 -3.99 14.92
CA LEU A 85 -2.34 -3.45 16.20
C LEU A 85 -3.56 -4.19 16.78
N THR A 86 -4.26 -5.01 15.99
CA THR A 86 -5.47 -5.71 16.45
C THR A 86 -5.30 -7.22 16.37
N LYS A 87 -5.54 -7.90 17.49
CA LYS A 87 -5.43 -9.37 17.59
C LYS A 87 -6.71 -10.12 17.18
N LYS A 88 -7.81 -9.39 16.95
CA LYS A 88 -9.17 -9.96 16.86
C LYS A 88 -9.92 -9.58 15.58
N THR A 89 -9.33 -8.81 14.67
CA THR A 89 -10.04 -8.38 13.46
C THR A 89 -10.26 -9.56 12.53
N HIS A 90 -11.52 -9.81 12.17
CA HIS A 90 -11.87 -10.88 11.24
C HIS A 90 -11.46 -10.49 9.81
N ALA A 91 -10.88 -11.44 9.06
CA ALA A 91 -10.44 -11.18 7.68
C ALA A 91 -11.58 -10.68 6.77
N LEU A 92 -12.80 -11.21 6.95
CA LEU A 92 -13.98 -10.73 6.22
C LEU A 92 -14.29 -9.26 6.58
N ALA A 93 -14.23 -8.90 7.86
CA ALA A 93 -14.48 -7.54 8.31
C ALA A 93 -13.41 -6.56 7.78
N ALA A 94 -12.14 -6.95 7.77
CA ALA A 94 -11.06 -6.19 7.16
C ALA A 94 -11.30 -5.97 5.65
N ASN A 95 -11.66 -7.03 4.91
CA ASN A 95 -11.97 -6.92 3.48
C ASN A 95 -13.14 -5.97 3.20
N VAL A 96 -14.22 -6.08 3.97
CA VAL A 96 -15.37 -5.18 3.83
C VAL A 96 -14.99 -3.74 4.18
N GLY A 97 -14.17 -3.53 5.21
CA GLY A 97 -13.63 -2.21 5.54
C GLY A 97 -12.80 -1.60 4.40
N ILE A 98 -11.95 -2.39 3.75
CA ILE A 98 -11.14 -1.93 2.61
C ILE A 98 -12.06 -1.51 1.45
N ILE A 99 -13.04 -2.35 1.11
CA ILE A 99 -14.01 -2.06 0.04
C ILE A 99 -14.80 -0.78 0.37
N ALA A 100 -15.24 -0.61 1.62
CA ALA A 100 -15.96 0.59 2.06
C ALA A 100 -15.10 1.85 1.99
N GLY A 101 -13.84 1.79 2.42
CA GLY A 101 -12.91 2.92 2.37
C GLY A 101 -12.55 3.32 0.94
N VAL A 102 -12.26 2.35 0.06
CA VAL A 102 -12.03 2.61 -1.37
C VAL A 102 -13.29 3.16 -2.03
N GLY A 103 -14.45 2.56 -1.77
CA GLY A 103 -15.73 3.01 -2.31
C GLY A 103 -16.08 4.44 -1.89
N LEU A 104 -15.85 4.80 -0.62
CA LEU A 104 -16.02 6.17 -0.16
C LEU A 104 -15.04 7.13 -0.84
N ASN A 105 -13.77 6.75 -1.00
CA ASN A 105 -12.80 7.60 -1.69
C ASN A 105 -13.18 7.82 -3.16
N ILE A 106 -13.71 6.81 -3.85
CA ILE A 106 -14.26 6.96 -5.20
C ILE A 106 -15.47 7.89 -5.19
N TYR A 107 -16.36 7.77 -4.20
CA TYR A 107 -17.49 8.69 -4.04
C TYR A 107 -17.03 10.14 -3.85
N LEU A 108 -16.04 10.38 -2.98
CA LEU A 108 -15.47 11.71 -2.77
C LEU A 108 -14.86 12.27 -4.06
N TRP A 109 -14.16 11.43 -4.82
CA TRP A 109 -13.60 11.83 -6.11
C TRP A 109 -14.67 12.27 -7.11
N LEU A 110 -15.76 11.50 -7.24
CA LEU A 110 -16.77 11.74 -8.27
C LEU A 110 -17.80 12.82 -7.90
N TYR A 111 -18.15 12.94 -6.62
CA TYR A 111 -19.30 13.72 -6.18
C TYR A 111 -18.97 14.85 -5.20
N VAL A 112 -17.77 14.89 -4.62
CA VAL A 112 -17.38 15.90 -3.62
C VAL A 112 -16.04 16.54 -4.02
N PRO A 113 -16.00 17.31 -5.14
CA PRO A 113 -14.77 17.88 -5.67
C PRO A 113 -14.11 18.90 -4.74
N GLU A 114 -14.84 19.41 -3.74
CA GLU A 114 -14.33 20.32 -2.71
C GLU A 114 -13.32 19.64 -1.77
N VAL A 115 -13.39 18.31 -1.61
CA VAL A 115 -12.44 17.58 -0.77
C VAL A 115 -11.16 17.35 -1.55
N PHE A 116 -10.12 18.09 -1.16
CA PHE A 116 -8.79 17.92 -1.73
C PHE A 116 -8.27 16.49 -1.54
N TRP A 117 -7.79 15.89 -2.63
CA TRP A 117 -7.53 14.45 -2.76
C TRP A 117 -6.50 13.89 -1.76
N PHE A 118 -5.65 14.72 -1.17
CA PHE A 118 -4.76 14.30 -0.08
C PHE A 118 -5.52 13.77 1.14
N TRP A 119 -6.71 14.33 1.43
CA TRP A 119 -7.54 13.93 2.57
C TRP A 119 -8.18 12.55 2.40
N TRP A 120 -8.30 12.04 1.16
CA TRP A 120 -8.84 10.69 0.91
C TRP A 120 -7.99 9.60 1.56
N ASN A 121 -6.69 9.85 1.77
CA ASN A 121 -5.83 8.94 2.52
C ASN A 121 -6.27 8.81 3.98
N ALA A 122 -6.46 9.94 4.66
CA ALA A 122 -6.86 9.96 6.06
C ALA A 122 -8.30 9.44 6.22
N ILE A 123 -9.22 9.91 5.39
CA ILE A 123 -10.64 9.53 5.43
C ILE A 123 -10.80 8.04 5.13
N GLY A 124 -10.22 7.56 4.03
CA GLY A 124 -10.28 6.15 3.65
C GLY A 124 -9.68 5.23 4.72
N CYS A 125 -8.56 5.63 5.34
CA CYS A 125 -7.96 4.88 6.44
C CYS A 125 -8.91 4.77 7.64
N VAL A 126 -9.45 5.91 8.12
CA VAL A 126 -10.37 5.96 9.26
C VAL A 126 -11.62 5.12 8.99
N VAL A 127 -12.23 5.28 7.81
CA VAL A 127 -13.45 4.56 7.43
C VAL A 127 -13.19 3.06 7.36
N THR A 128 -12.08 2.62 6.77
CA THR A 128 -11.71 1.21 6.72
C THR A 128 -11.55 0.62 8.13
N ILE A 129 -10.86 1.32 9.04
CA ILE A 129 -10.69 0.86 10.43
C ILE A 129 -12.04 0.78 11.14
N LEU A 130 -12.86 1.84 11.06
CA LEU A 130 -14.15 1.89 11.73
C LEU A 130 -15.09 0.79 11.25
N VAL A 131 -15.24 0.62 9.93
CA VAL A 131 -16.10 -0.43 9.36
C VAL A 131 -15.61 -1.82 9.75
N ALA A 132 -14.30 -2.06 9.68
CA ALA A 132 -13.73 -3.35 10.04
C ALA A 132 -13.92 -3.68 11.54
N LEU A 133 -13.72 -2.71 12.43
CA LEU A 133 -13.92 -2.90 13.87
C LEU A 133 -15.39 -3.10 14.24
N LEU A 134 -16.29 -2.31 13.64
CA LEU A 134 -17.74 -2.45 13.84
C LEU A 134 -18.23 -3.81 13.37
N LEU A 135 -17.86 -4.26 12.17
CA LEU A 135 -18.24 -5.58 11.66
C LEU A 135 -17.61 -6.71 12.47
N THR A 136 -16.37 -6.54 12.93
CA THR A 136 -15.73 -7.52 13.83
C THR A 136 -16.50 -7.65 15.14
N ALA A 137 -17.06 -6.56 15.69
CA ALA A 137 -17.87 -6.60 16.90
C ALA A 137 -19.24 -7.26 16.71
N LEU A 138 -19.79 -7.21 15.49
CA LEU A 138 -21.08 -7.83 15.15
C LEU A 138 -20.96 -9.32 14.78
N ILE A 139 -19.80 -9.74 14.27
CA ILE A 139 -19.55 -11.14 13.91
C ILE A 139 -19.20 -11.92 15.18
N PRO A 140 -19.90 -13.01 15.51
CA PRO A 140 -19.55 -13.86 16.64
C PRO A 140 -18.12 -14.37 16.49
N ALA A 141 -17.34 -14.32 17.57
CA ALA A 141 -15.97 -14.83 17.57
C ALA A 141 -15.96 -16.29 17.12
N ARG A 142 -15.58 -16.55 15.87
CA ARG A 142 -15.37 -17.91 15.37
C ARG A 142 -14.23 -18.54 16.19
N SER A 143 -14.42 -19.77 16.65
CA SER A 143 -13.41 -20.49 17.44
C SER A 143 -12.05 -20.42 16.75
N SER A 144 -11.06 -19.98 17.52
CA SER A 144 -9.72 -19.63 17.09
C SER A 144 -8.89 -20.87 16.76
N ASN A 145 -9.21 -21.63 15.71
CA ASN A 145 -8.38 -22.77 15.34
C ASN A 145 -7.42 -22.55 14.16
N GLU A 146 -7.49 -21.44 13.43
CA GLU A 146 -6.56 -21.20 12.29
C GLU A 146 -6.13 -19.73 12.09
N ALA A 147 -6.44 -18.83 13.04
CA ALA A 147 -5.75 -17.55 13.07
C ALA A 147 -4.35 -17.83 13.60
N ALA A 148 -3.40 -18.08 12.69
CA ALA A 148 -1.98 -18.14 13.01
C ALA A 148 -1.68 -17.00 13.99
N GLN A 149 -1.37 -17.37 15.23
CA GLN A 149 -0.99 -16.42 16.27
C GLN A 149 0.33 -15.84 15.82
N VAL A 150 0.27 -14.77 15.01
CA VAL A 150 1.40 -13.87 14.86
C VAL A 150 1.49 -13.21 16.23
N GLU A 151 2.24 -13.85 17.12
CA GLU A 151 2.70 -13.22 18.33
C GLU A 151 3.57 -12.06 17.85
N VAL A 152 2.97 -10.88 17.74
CA VAL A 152 3.71 -9.65 17.51
C VAL A 152 4.54 -9.46 18.78
N VAL A 153 5.72 -10.07 18.80
CA VAL A 153 6.76 -9.82 19.78
C VAL A 153 7.20 -8.39 19.52
N PHE A 154 6.49 -7.47 20.15
CA PHE A 154 6.82 -6.06 20.10
C PHE A 154 8.13 -5.89 20.85
N TYR A 155 9.25 -5.98 20.14
CA TYR A 155 10.55 -5.71 20.72
C TYR A 155 10.56 -4.22 21.07
N PRO A 156 10.59 -3.83 22.35
CA PRO A 156 10.58 -2.43 22.73
C PRO A 156 12.00 -1.91 22.47
N ALA A 157 12.30 -1.62 21.22
CA ALA A 157 13.59 -1.13 20.75
C ALA A 157 13.78 0.34 21.15
N LYS A 158 13.47 0.69 22.40
CA LYS A 158 13.49 2.07 22.90
C LYS A 158 14.89 2.66 22.82
N LYS A 159 15.93 1.84 22.99
CA LYS A 159 17.33 2.25 22.88
C LYS A 159 17.72 2.52 21.44
N GLU A 160 17.32 1.65 20.52
CA GLU A 160 17.61 1.74 19.09
C GLU A 160 16.84 2.92 18.47
N VAL A 161 15.58 3.11 18.84
CA VAL A 161 14.77 4.28 18.42
C VAL A 161 15.38 5.57 18.96
N ALA A 162 15.80 5.62 20.23
CA ALA A 162 16.48 6.78 20.77
C ALA A 162 17.82 7.06 20.05
N LEU A 163 18.59 6.02 19.75
CA LEU A 163 19.85 6.13 19.01
C LEU A 163 19.61 6.67 17.59
N LEU A 164 18.61 6.15 16.87
CA LEU A 164 18.23 6.63 15.54
C LEU A 164 17.78 8.09 15.56
N LEU A 165 17.00 8.51 16.56
CA LEU A 165 16.57 9.90 16.72
C LEU A 165 17.77 10.83 16.98
N VAL A 166 18.71 10.41 17.82
CA VAL A 166 19.94 11.18 18.07
C VAL A 166 20.77 11.32 16.78
N TYR A 167 20.98 10.22 16.04
CA TYR A 167 21.68 10.28 14.76
C TYR A 167 20.97 11.19 13.74
N PHE A 168 19.64 11.13 13.66
CA PHE A 168 18.86 12.03 12.81
C PHE A 168 19.11 13.49 13.16
N LEU A 169 19.06 13.85 14.45
CA LEU A 169 19.33 15.22 14.90
C LEU A 169 20.77 15.67 14.59
N ILE A 170 21.76 14.79 14.78
CA ILE A 170 23.16 15.06 14.44
C ILE A 170 23.31 15.32 12.94
N ILE A 171 22.71 14.47 12.10
CA ILE A 171 22.76 14.63 10.63
C ILE A 171 22.16 15.97 10.22
N VAL A 172 21.00 16.35 10.78
CA VAL A 172 20.36 17.64 10.51
C VAL A 172 21.25 18.80 10.96
N ALA A 173 21.82 18.74 12.16
CA ALA A 173 22.69 19.78 12.69
C ALA A 173 23.96 19.96 11.83
N VAL A 174 24.59 18.86 11.42
CA VAL A 174 25.74 18.90 10.51
C VAL A 174 25.34 19.46 9.16
N ALA A 175 24.24 19.01 8.57
CA ALA A 175 23.75 19.51 7.28
C ALA A 175 23.46 21.02 7.31
N LEU A 176 22.97 21.54 8.44
CA LEU A 176 22.76 22.98 8.66
C LEU A 176 24.07 23.74 8.90
N ALA A 177 25.09 23.10 9.46
CA ALA A 177 26.40 23.72 9.76
C ALA A 177 27.37 23.71 8.56
N VAL A 178 27.26 22.73 7.65
CA VAL A 178 28.12 22.60 6.45
C VAL A 178 28.17 23.87 5.59
N PRO A 179 27.05 24.56 5.29
CA PRO A 179 27.09 25.81 4.54
C PRO A 179 27.93 26.90 5.21
N TYR A 180 27.87 27.00 6.55
CA TYR A 180 28.64 27.97 7.31
C TYR A 180 30.14 27.64 7.31
N TRP A 181 30.50 26.36 7.36
CA TRP A 181 31.89 25.90 7.30
C TRP A 181 32.52 26.05 5.93
N LEU A 182 31.72 25.95 4.86
CA LEU A 182 32.19 26.15 3.48
C LEU A 182 32.28 27.63 3.09
N SER A 183 31.70 28.53 3.90
CA SER A 183 31.72 29.98 3.69
C SER A 183 32.79 30.73 4.51
N ALA A 184 33.57 30.01 5.33
CA ALA A 184 34.69 30.53 6.12
C ALA A 184 36.04 30.08 5.52
#